data_AF-A0A9E4ZNQ1-F1
#
_entry.id   AF-A0A9E4ZNQ1-F1
#
_cell.length_a   1.000
_cell.length_b   1.000
_cell.length_c   1.000
_cell.angle_alpha   90.00
_cell.angle_beta   90.00
_cell.angle_gamma   90.00
#
_symmetry.space_group_name_H-M   'P 1'
#
loop_
_entity.id
_entity.type
_entity.pdbx_description
1 polymer ?
#
loop_
_entity_poly.entity_id
_entity_poly.type
_entity_poly.pdbx_seq_one_letter_code
_entity_poly.pdbx_strand_id
1 'polypeptide(L)'
;MNAHIARIISGFKGLSSRGLAHVFGDCVAQTPDKFYSILEERPELPSIYLNALLRGLTDARKGGSALDWGLAIDYILYLVESEDFLREETGDARYNFEPDAVVAISDLITEGVRHEEYLSRPELRSKTEKILTILADRTTPQVRDASDFTMLQVITPQSAIFHTMISYSMSVAPIIEKESGTRWVRSIRDRFVSQLGRPSERTLEFLAVVGRCLPQLCYLDEDWVTENLDAIFPRGDENHWRSAFRGYIRYAAPSRKCYRLLRDHRDYSRALGAFDDDHEVRKLLIASICREYLNAEEEIDDPGSLLSELIERGDLKQISTMIWAIWYFNRHDLLNAEMKGKVKALWRWIMNRYAVGDVEPDKQKILAGLFNWISIFDEIDDEMYEWLKISAAYVRNGVGSLRFFDYFQERVEVAPGKVAELTLINSNMGNHLPYEEKHLRRIVDVLYRSGQKERADRICNFYLAAGYDYLRKIYSRNNDVAL
;
A
#
# COMPACT_ATOMS: atom_id res chain seq x y z
N MET A 1 34.03 8.41 41.68
CA MET A 1 33.21 7.94 40.54
C MET A 1 31.80 7.56 41.02
N ASN A 2 31.12 8.45 41.76
CA ASN A 2 29.89 8.11 42.51
C ASN A 2 28.88 9.28 42.63
N ALA A 3 28.90 10.24 41.69
CA ALA A 3 27.93 11.34 41.65
C ALA A 3 27.17 11.41 40.32
N HIS A 4 27.69 10.79 39.25
CA HIS A 4 27.08 10.84 37.92
C HIS A 4 26.01 9.76 37.71
N ILE A 5 26.17 8.58 38.33
CA ILE A 5 25.20 7.47 38.29
C ILE A 5 23.99 7.77 39.19
N ALA A 6 24.20 8.37 40.36
CA ALA A 6 23.12 8.78 41.26
C ALA A 6 22.19 9.85 40.65
N ARG A 7 22.71 10.71 39.76
CA ARG A 7 21.93 11.73 39.04
C ARG A 7 21.12 11.18 37.85
N ILE A 8 21.54 10.04 37.29
CA ILE A 8 20.77 9.31 36.26
C ILE A 8 19.62 8.54 36.91
N ILE A 9 19.84 7.98 38.11
CA ILE A 9 18.83 7.23 38.86
C ILE A 9 17.78 8.16 39.52
N SER A 10 18.15 9.38 39.92
CA SER A 10 17.20 10.34 40.52
C SER A 10 16.18 10.94 39.54
N GLY A 11 16.31 10.67 38.23
CA GLY A 11 15.33 11.04 37.20
C GLY A 11 14.39 9.90 36.80
N PHE A 12 14.67 8.67 37.24
CA PHE A 12 13.87 7.49 36.89
C PHE A 12 12.71 7.34 37.88
N LYS A 13 11.57 7.99 37.58
CA LYS A 13 10.28 7.47 38.07
C LYS A 13 10.16 6.05 37.51
N GLY A 14 9.96 5.05 38.37
CA GLY A 14 9.92 3.64 37.98
C GLY A 14 9.06 3.37 36.74
N LEU A 15 9.37 2.28 36.02
CA LEU A 15 8.61 1.90 34.83
C LEU A 15 7.12 1.84 35.15
N SER A 16 6.30 2.44 34.29
CA SER A 16 4.84 2.27 34.35
C SER A 16 4.48 0.79 34.17
N SER A 17 3.26 0.38 34.51
CA SER A 17 2.78 -0.99 34.23
C SER A 17 2.98 -1.39 32.76
N ARG A 18 2.79 -0.45 31.83
CA ARG A 18 3.10 -0.62 30.41
C ARG A 18 4.61 -0.78 30.14
N GLY A 19 5.45 0.01 30.79
CA GLY A 19 6.90 -0.10 30.68
C GLY A 19 7.42 -1.43 31.22
N LEU A 20 6.87 -1.93 32.32
CA LEU A 20 7.20 -3.25 32.87
C LEU A 20 6.76 -4.38 31.95
N ALA A 21 5.54 -4.32 31.41
CA ALA A 21 5.05 -5.33 30.46
C ALA A 21 5.90 -5.36 29.18
N HIS A 22 6.34 -4.20 28.67
CA HIS A 22 7.24 -4.15 27.52
C HIS A 22 8.57 -4.83 27.81
N VAL A 23 9.22 -4.49 28.92
CA VAL A 23 10.49 -5.12 29.34
C VAL A 23 10.30 -6.62 29.57
N PHE A 24 9.17 -7.04 30.15
CA PHE A 24 8.85 -8.46 30.32
C PHE A 24 8.74 -9.18 28.96
N GLY A 25 8.03 -8.60 27.99
CA GLY A 25 7.97 -9.14 26.63
C GLY A 25 9.33 -9.25 25.96
N ASP A 26 10.20 -8.24 26.10
CA ASP A 26 11.57 -8.27 25.58
C ASP A 26 12.40 -9.40 26.21
N CYS A 27 12.25 -9.63 27.52
CA CYS A 27 12.91 -10.74 28.21
C CYS A 27 12.43 -12.10 27.68
N VAL A 28 11.12 -12.26 27.45
CA VAL A 28 10.54 -13.47 26.85
C VAL A 28 11.08 -13.67 25.43
N ALA A 29 11.19 -12.59 24.64
CA ALA A 29 11.73 -12.64 23.28
C ALA A 29 13.19 -13.13 23.23
N GLN A 30 14.02 -12.70 24.20
CA GLN A 30 15.44 -13.04 24.25
C GLN A 30 15.71 -14.44 24.80
N THR A 31 14.94 -14.88 25.79
CA THR A 31 15.15 -16.17 26.48
C THR A 31 13.82 -16.85 26.80
N PRO A 32 13.09 -17.36 25.79
CA PRO A 32 11.74 -17.88 25.96
C PRO A 32 11.68 -19.11 26.89
N ASP A 33 12.74 -19.91 26.91
CA ASP A 33 12.92 -21.10 27.74
C ASP A 33 12.77 -20.82 29.24
N LYS A 34 13.23 -19.64 29.70
CA LYS A 34 13.10 -19.22 31.11
C LYS A 34 11.67 -18.94 31.55
N PHE A 35 10.74 -18.82 30.61
CA PHE A 35 9.35 -18.48 30.89
C PHE A 35 8.40 -19.66 30.66
N TYR A 36 8.91 -20.85 30.34
CA TYR A 36 8.06 -22.04 30.18
C TYR A 36 7.36 -22.47 31.47
N SER A 37 7.96 -22.20 32.64
CA SER A 37 7.26 -22.44 33.92
C SER A 37 5.95 -21.67 34.03
N ILE A 38 5.84 -20.48 33.41
CA ILE A 38 4.58 -19.72 33.36
C ILE A 38 3.53 -20.47 32.52
N LEU A 39 3.94 -21.09 31.41
CA LEU A 39 3.04 -21.87 30.55
C LEU A 39 2.58 -23.17 31.23
N GLU A 40 3.47 -23.79 32.01
CA GLU A 40 3.23 -25.03 32.74
C GLU A 40 2.37 -24.83 34.00
N GLU A 41 2.73 -23.85 34.84
CA GLU A 41 2.05 -23.57 36.12
C GLU A 41 0.75 -22.80 35.93
N ARG A 42 0.58 -22.12 34.79
CA ARG A 42 -0.64 -21.39 34.40
C ARG A 42 -1.12 -20.41 35.48
N PRO A 43 -0.24 -19.53 36.00
CA PRO A 43 -0.68 -18.53 36.96
C PRO A 43 -1.67 -17.57 36.29
N GLU A 44 -2.60 -17.02 37.09
CA GLU A 44 -3.46 -15.93 36.64
C GLU A 44 -2.59 -14.69 36.37
N LEU A 45 -2.57 -14.23 35.11
CA LEU A 45 -1.74 -13.11 34.68
C LEU A 45 -2.57 -11.88 34.38
N PRO A 46 -2.05 -10.70 34.77
CA PRO A 46 -2.30 -9.43 34.14
C PRO A 46 -2.67 -9.49 32.66
N SER A 47 -3.82 -9.04 32.18
CA SER A 47 -4.05 -8.83 30.73
C SER A 47 -2.84 -8.31 29.95
N ILE A 48 -2.23 -7.26 30.49
CA ILE A 48 -1.07 -6.59 29.91
C ILE A 48 0.18 -7.48 29.87
N TYR A 49 0.35 -8.36 30.86
CA TYR A 49 1.46 -9.31 30.95
C TYR A 49 1.20 -10.59 30.14
N LEU A 50 -0.05 -11.05 30.07
CA LEU A 50 -0.46 -12.13 29.17
C LEU A 50 -0.19 -11.74 27.71
N ASN A 51 -0.63 -10.56 27.29
CA ASN A 51 -0.34 -10.03 25.96
C ASN A 51 1.17 -9.92 25.72
N ALA A 52 1.93 -9.39 26.69
CA ALA A 52 3.38 -9.30 26.58
C ALA A 52 4.08 -10.66 26.50
N LEU A 53 3.60 -11.68 27.21
CA LEU A 53 4.09 -13.06 27.13
C LEU A 53 3.91 -13.62 25.71
N LEU A 54 2.68 -13.56 25.19
CA LEU A 54 2.35 -14.11 23.87
C LEU A 54 3.08 -13.38 22.73
N ARG A 55 3.19 -12.05 22.81
CA ARG A 55 3.99 -11.26 21.86
C ARG A 55 5.47 -11.57 21.97
N GLY A 56 5.99 -11.68 23.20
CA GLY A 56 7.38 -12.06 23.44
C GLY A 56 7.72 -13.43 22.83
N LEU A 57 6.85 -14.43 22.97
CA LEU A 57 7.02 -15.73 22.30
C LEU A 57 7.01 -15.59 20.78
N THR A 58 6.08 -14.79 20.23
CA THR A 58 6.02 -14.51 18.79
C THR A 58 7.32 -13.87 18.29
N ASP A 59 7.83 -12.87 19.02
CA ASP A 59 9.05 -12.16 18.66
C ASP A 59 10.31 -13.00 18.86
N ALA A 60 10.34 -13.88 19.89
CA ALA A 60 11.38 -14.89 20.04
C ALA A 60 11.48 -15.75 18.78
N ARG A 61 10.34 -16.22 18.26
CA ARG A 61 10.33 -17.06 17.06
C ARG A 61 10.77 -16.29 15.82
N LYS A 62 10.29 -15.06 15.61
CA LYS A 62 10.76 -14.19 14.52
C LYS A 62 12.27 -13.92 14.62
N GLY A 63 12.82 -13.85 15.83
CA GLY A 63 14.25 -13.74 16.11
C GLY A 63 15.06 -15.02 15.87
N GLY A 64 14.42 -16.13 15.49
CA GLY A 64 15.06 -17.41 15.20
C GLY A 64 15.17 -18.36 16.38
N SER A 65 14.66 -18.00 17.56
CA SER A 65 14.67 -18.86 18.75
C SER A 65 13.75 -20.07 18.57
N ALA A 66 14.20 -21.26 18.98
CA ALA A 66 13.33 -22.43 19.06
C ALA A 66 12.28 -22.23 20.15
N LEU A 67 11.05 -22.71 19.89
CA LEU A 67 9.96 -22.69 20.87
C LEU A 67 9.46 -24.09 21.14
N ASP A 68 9.09 -24.36 22.39
CA ASP A 68 8.23 -25.49 22.69
C ASP A 68 6.79 -25.17 22.27
N TRP A 69 6.49 -25.45 20.99
CA TRP A 69 5.16 -25.29 20.43
C TRP A 69 4.10 -26.16 21.11
N GLY A 70 4.50 -27.27 21.75
CA GLY A 70 3.58 -28.10 22.54
C GLY A 70 3.05 -27.31 23.72
N LEU A 71 3.98 -26.83 24.56
CA LEU A 71 3.66 -26.02 25.73
C LEU A 71 2.89 -24.75 25.37
N ALA A 72 3.33 -24.03 24.33
CA ALA A 72 2.68 -22.79 23.91
C ALA A 72 1.23 -23.01 23.45
N ILE A 73 0.97 -24.04 22.63
CA ILE A 73 -0.38 -24.33 22.13
C ILE A 73 -1.26 -24.94 23.22
N ASP A 74 -0.70 -25.73 24.14
CA ASP A 74 -1.44 -26.22 25.30
C ASP A 74 -1.85 -25.10 26.26
N TYR A 75 -0.97 -24.11 26.45
CA TYR A 75 -1.31 -22.92 27.22
C TYR A 75 -2.41 -22.10 26.53
N ILE A 76 -2.31 -21.85 25.23
CA ILE A 76 -3.37 -21.14 24.49
C ILE A 76 -4.70 -21.88 24.56
N LEU A 77 -4.70 -23.21 24.36
CA LEU A 77 -5.92 -24.01 24.45
C LEU A 77 -6.55 -23.88 25.84
N TYR A 78 -5.73 -23.96 26.90
CA TYR A 78 -6.19 -23.73 28.26
C TYR A 78 -6.82 -22.33 28.43
N LEU A 79 -6.18 -21.27 27.90
CA LEU A 79 -6.72 -19.91 27.97
C LEU A 79 -8.09 -19.82 27.32
N VAL A 80 -8.23 -20.27 26.06
CA VAL A 80 -9.50 -20.09 25.33
C VAL A 80 -10.64 -20.95 25.87
N GLU A 81 -10.33 -22.01 26.62
CA GLU A 81 -11.30 -22.87 27.30
C GLU A 81 -11.67 -22.36 28.70
N SER A 82 -10.84 -21.52 29.33
CA SER A 82 -11.07 -20.98 30.67
C SER A 82 -12.24 -19.98 30.70
N GLU A 83 -13.09 -20.08 31.73
CA GLU A 83 -14.12 -19.07 31.99
C GLU A 83 -13.52 -17.72 32.38
N ASP A 84 -12.36 -17.68 33.02
CA ASP A 84 -11.71 -16.42 33.44
C ASP A 84 -11.16 -15.61 32.25
N PHE A 85 -10.84 -16.29 31.15
CA PHE A 85 -10.45 -15.65 29.90
C PHE A 85 -11.67 -15.08 29.15
N LEU A 86 -12.87 -15.56 29.49
CA LEU A 86 -14.12 -14.98 29.02
C LEU A 86 -14.46 -13.78 29.91
N ARG A 87 -14.59 -12.59 29.30
CA ARG A 87 -15.09 -11.43 30.04
C ARG A 87 -16.59 -11.31 29.88
N GLU A 88 -17.32 -11.38 30.97
CA GLU A 88 -18.64 -10.74 31.09
C GLU A 88 -18.47 -9.48 31.96
N GLU A 89 -18.52 -8.28 31.37
CA GLU A 89 -18.62 -7.05 32.17
C GLU A 89 -19.78 -6.15 31.70
N THR A 90 -20.48 -5.67 32.72
CA THR A 90 -21.64 -4.79 32.68
C THR A 90 -21.28 -3.39 32.17
N GLY A 91 -21.89 -2.96 31.06
CA GLY A 91 -21.91 -1.55 30.63
C GLY A 91 -21.30 -1.32 29.24
N ASP A 92 -22.19 -1.22 28.25
CA ASP A 92 -22.05 -0.69 26.87
C ASP A 92 -20.85 -1.07 25.97
N ALA A 93 -19.94 -1.97 26.39
CA ALA A 93 -18.88 -2.53 25.54
C ALA A 93 -18.96 -4.08 25.49
N ARG A 94 -19.01 -4.63 24.26
CA ARG A 94 -19.47 -6.00 23.93
C ARG A 94 -18.32 -6.93 23.51
N TYR A 95 -17.48 -7.44 24.42
CA TYR A 95 -16.44 -8.42 24.05
C TYR A 95 -16.46 -9.64 24.96
N ASN A 96 -16.46 -10.84 24.37
CA ASN A 96 -16.39 -12.09 25.13
C ASN A 96 -14.94 -12.49 25.47
N PHE A 97 -13.93 -11.84 24.89
CA PHE A 97 -12.50 -12.07 25.16
C PHE A 97 -11.75 -10.75 25.28
N GLU A 98 -10.56 -10.78 25.89
CA GLU A 98 -9.63 -9.66 25.84
C GLU A 98 -9.11 -9.45 24.40
N PRO A 99 -9.38 -8.28 23.77
CA PRO A 99 -9.02 -8.03 22.37
C PRO A 99 -7.54 -8.23 22.06
N ASP A 100 -6.66 -7.69 22.90
CA ASP A 100 -5.22 -7.73 22.69
C ASP A 100 -4.66 -9.15 22.78
N ALA A 101 -5.20 -9.97 23.69
CA ALA A 101 -4.79 -11.37 23.83
C ALA A 101 -5.22 -12.20 22.62
N VAL A 102 -6.44 -12.00 22.10
CA VAL A 102 -6.91 -12.67 20.87
C VAL A 102 -5.98 -12.36 19.70
N VAL A 103 -5.61 -11.09 19.51
CA VAL A 103 -4.67 -10.69 18.45
C VAL A 103 -3.30 -11.35 18.67
N ALA A 104 -2.78 -11.37 19.91
CA ALA A 104 -1.50 -12.00 20.21
C ALA A 104 -1.50 -13.52 19.98
N ILE A 105 -2.61 -14.21 20.29
CA ILE A 105 -2.81 -15.63 19.97
C ILE A 105 -2.80 -15.84 18.45
N SER A 106 -3.57 -15.03 17.72
CA SER A 106 -3.62 -15.06 16.25
C SER A 106 -2.24 -14.86 15.61
N ASP A 107 -1.45 -13.91 16.11
CA ASP A 107 -0.10 -13.65 15.64
C ASP A 107 0.85 -14.82 15.93
N LEU A 108 0.81 -15.39 17.14
CA LEU A 108 1.65 -16.53 17.51
C LEU A 108 1.33 -17.78 16.67
N ILE A 109 0.05 -18.07 16.45
CA ILE A 109 -0.38 -19.18 15.58
C ILE A 109 0.06 -18.91 14.14
N THR A 110 -0.17 -17.70 13.62
CA THR A 110 0.23 -17.32 12.25
C THR A 110 1.74 -17.44 12.06
N GLU A 111 2.53 -17.15 13.10
CA GLU A 111 3.98 -17.35 13.06
C GLU A 111 4.34 -18.85 13.13
N GLY A 112 3.72 -19.62 14.02
CA GLY A 112 3.98 -21.04 14.17
C GLY A 112 3.76 -21.84 12.89
N VAL A 113 2.66 -21.60 12.19
CA VAL A 113 2.30 -22.33 10.96
C VAL A 113 3.25 -22.10 9.79
N ARG A 114 4.19 -21.14 9.88
CA ARG A 114 5.25 -20.94 8.88
C ARG A 114 6.39 -21.94 9.01
N HIS A 115 6.49 -22.68 10.12
CA HIS A 115 7.62 -23.55 10.43
C HIS A 115 7.21 -25.03 10.31
N GLU A 116 8.03 -25.83 9.62
CA GLU A 116 7.78 -27.26 9.39
C GLU A 116 7.71 -28.05 10.71
N GLU A 117 8.47 -27.66 11.73
CA GLU A 117 8.43 -28.28 13.08
C GLU A 117 7.05 -28.18 13.74
N TYR A 118 6.29 -27.13 13.41
CA TYR A 118 4.91 -26.96 13.87
C TYR A 118 3.97 -27.78 13.00
N LEU A 119 4.04 -27.59 11.68
CA LEU A 119 3.11 -28.20 10.74
C LEU A 119 3.21 -29.71 10.69
N SER A 120 4.39 -30.30 10.92
CA SER A 120 4.60 -31.75 10.87
C SER A 120 3.90 -32.50 12.00
N ARG A 121 3.52 -31.84 13.10
CA ARG A 121 2.90 -32.43 14.30
C ARG A 121 1.37 -32.42 14.22
N PRO A 122 0.70 -33.57 13.97
CA PRO A 122 -0.77 -33.61 13.81
C PRO A 122 -1.54 -33.12 15.04
N GLU A 123 -0.97 -33.29 16.24
CA GLU A 123 -1.55 -32.90 17.51
C GLU A 123 -1.65 -31.38 17.62
N LEU A 124 -0.61 -30.66 17.15
CA LEU A 124 -0.62 -29.20 17.11
C LEU A 124 -1.65 -28.68 16.11
N ARG A 125 -1.75 -29.31 14.93
CA ARG A 125 -2.76 -28.98 13.92
C ARG A 125 -4.17 -29.10 14.47
N SER A 126 -4.49 -30.24 15.10
CA SER A 126 -5.80 -30.49 15.70
C SER A 126 -6.13 -29.48 16.82
N LYS A 127 -5.18 -29.18 17.72
CA LYS A 127 -5.36 -28.14 18.75
C LYS A 127 -5.56 -26.75 18.15
N THR A 128 -4.82 -26.41 17.10
CA THR A 128 -4.94 -25.12 16.39
C THR A 128 -6.33 -24.93 15.82
N GLU A 129 -6.86 -25.95 15.12
CA GLU A 129 -8.23 -25.90 14.58
C GLU A 129 -9.25 -25.68 15.68
N LYS A 130 -9.13 -26.41 16.80
CA LYS A 130 -10.02 -26.25 17.96
C LYS A 130 -9.94 -24.85 18.56
N ILE A 131 -8.74 -24.31 18.76
CA ILE A 131 -8.52 -22.94 19.27
C ILE A 131 -9.19 -21.93 18.35
N LEU A 132 -8.94 -22.01 17.04
CA LEU A 132 -9.49 -21.07 16.07
C LEU A 132 -11.02 -21.15 16.03
N THR A 133 -11.61 -22.34 16.08
CA THR A 133 -13.08 -22.52 16.18
C THR A 133 -13.64 -21.83 17.43
N ILE A 134 -13.07 -22.08 18.61
CA ILE A 134 -13.51 -21.46 19.88
C ILE A 134 -13.43 -19.94 19.79
N LEU A 135 -12.31 -19.41 19.29
CA LEU A 135 -12.11 -17.97 19.14
C LEU A 135 -13.12 -17.36 18.18
N ALA A 136 -13.37 -17.99 17.04
CA ALA A 136 -14.30 -17.46 16.03
C ALA A 136 -15.76 -17.52 16.47
N ASP A 137 -16.17 -18.54 17.24
CA ASP A 137 -17.54 -18.67 17.74
C ASP A 137 -17.85 -17.64 18.84
N ARG A 138 -16.83 -17.29 19.64
CA ARG A 138 -17.02 -16.43 20.82
C ARG A 138 -16.60 -14.98 20.56
N THR A 139 -15.87 -14.63 19.51
CA THR A 139 -15.46 -13.23 19.27
C THR A 139 -16.56 -12.41 18.59
N THR A 140 -16.85 -11.23 19.14
CA THR A 140 -17.85 -10.29 18.64
C THR A 140 -17.26 -9.26 17.66
N PRO A 141 -18.02 -8.81 16.64
CA PRO A 141 -17.62 -7.70 15.77
C PRO A 141 -17.57 -6.38 16.54
N GLN A 142 -16.61 -5.53 16.17
CA GLN A 142 -16.36 -4.21 16.75
C GLN A 142 -16.76 -3.06 15.82
N VAL A 143 -16.73 -3.28 14.50
CA VAL A 143 -16.96 -2.27 13.46
C VAL A 143 -18.42 -2.26 13.06
N ARG A 144 -19.03 -1.06 13.10
CA ARG A 144 -20.44 -0.85 12.75
C ARG A 144 -20.62 -0.10 11.43
N ASP A 145 -19.65 0.72 11.04
CA ASP A 145 -19.67 1.50 9.81
C ASP A 145 -18.40 1.24 8.99
N ALA A 146 -18.55 1.15 7.67
CA ALA A 146 -17.41 0.93 6.78
C ALA A 146 -16.45 2.12 6.77
N SER A 147 -16.95 3.35 6.95
CA SER A 147 -16.15 4.59 7.03
C SER A 147 -15.23 4.64 8.25
N ASP A 148 -15.60 3.96 9.34
CA ASP A 148 -14.78 3.85 10.55
C ASP A 148 -13.53 2.97 10.32
N PHE A 149 -13.55 2.11 9.28
CA PHE A 149 -12.50 1.16 8.94
C PHE A 149 -11.21 1.84 8.41
N THR A 150 -10.51 2.52 9.31
CA THR A 150 -9.18 3.13 9.10
C THR A 150 -8.06 2.10 9.28
N MET A 151 -6.81 2.44 8.91
CA MET A 151 -5.63 1.55 9.07
C MET A 151 -5.50 0.93 10.47
N LEU A 152 -5.89 1.64 11.52
CA LEU A 152 -5.79 1.18 12.92
C LEU A 152 -6.90 0.19 13.30
N GLN A 153 -8.01 0.12 12.54
CA GLN A 153 -9.15 -0.76 12.82
C GLN A 153 -9.13 -2.07 12.00
N VAL A 154 -8.15 -2.27 11.11
CA VAL A 154 -8.05 -3.53 10.33
C VAL A 154 -7.61 -4.71 11.21
N ILE A 155 -7.03 -4.45 12.39
CA ILE A 155 -6.60 -5.45 13.36
C ILE A 155 -7.62 -5.49 14.51
N THR A 156 -8.88 -5.81 14.20
CA THR A 156 -9.82 -6.22 15.24
C THR A 156 -9.53 -7.67 15.64
N PRO A 157 -9.93 -8.11 16.83
CA PRO A 157 -9.83 -9.52 17.23
C PRO A 157 -10.49 -10.45 16.21
N GLN A 158 -11.67 -10.07 15.72
CA GLN A 158 -12.41 -10.87 14.75
C GLN A 158 -11.68 -10.96 13.40
N SER A 159 -11.15 -9.84 12.89
CA SER A 159 -10.40 -9.86 11.64
C SER A 159 -9.10 -10.66 11.76
N ALA A 160 -8.41 -10.58 12.91
CA ALA A 160 -7.21 -11.35 13.21
C ALA A 160 -7.49 -12.86 13.21
N ILE A 161 -8.60 -13.31 13.82
CA ILE A 161 -8.99 -14.72 13.83
C ILE A 161 -9.26 -15.22 12.41
N PHE A 162 -10.11 -14.54 11.64
CA PHE A 162 -10.44 -14.99 10.29
C PHE A 162 -9.22 -14.97 9.36
N HIS A 163 -8.33 -13.98 9.49
CA HIS A 163 -7.08 -13.94 8.74
C HIS A 163 -6.15 -15.11 9.14
N THR A 164 -6.08 -15.43 10.44
CA THR A 164 -5.31 -16.57 10.96
C THR A 164 -5.87 -17.89 10.44
N MET A 165 -7.19 -18.05 10.39
CA MET A 165 -7.85 -19.24 9.82
C MET A 165 -7.47 -19.48 8.36
N ILE A 166 -7.46 -18.42 7.53
CA ILE A 166 -7.03 -18.54 6.13
C ILE A 166 -5.53 -18.82 6.05
N SER A 167 -4.70 -18.14 6.86
CA SER A 167 -3.24 -18.35 6.89
C SER A 167 -2.87 -19.78 7.31
N TYR A 168 -3.55 -20.32 8.32
CA TYR A 168 -3.45 -21.72 8.72
C TYR A 168 -3.84 -22.63 7.54
N SER A 169 -5.01 -22.41 6.94
CA SER A 169 -5.49 -23.21 5.79
C SER A 169 -4.49 -23.22 4.63
N MET A 170 -3.91 -22.07 4.30
CA MET A 170 -2.85 -21.96 3.28
C MET A 170 -1.62 -22.80 3.61
N SER A 171 -1.23 -22.82 4.89
CA SER A 171 -0.02 -23.52 5.35
C SER A 171 -0.18 -25.04 5.35
N VAL A 172 -1.38 -25.53 5.68
CA VAL A 172 -1.68 -26.97 5.70
C VAL A 172 -2.24 -27.50 4.37
N ALA A 173 -2.59 -26.64 3.42
CA ALA A 173 -3.21 -27.01 2.14
C ALA A 173 -2.46 -28.15 1.41
N PRO A 174 -1.11 -28.16 1.28
CA PRO A 174 -0.41 -29.26 0.62
C PRO A 174 -0.51 -30.61 1.34
N ILE A 175 -0.73 -30.61 2.66
CA ILE A 175 -0.92 -31.81 3.48
C ILE A 175 -2.35 -32.32 3.27
N ILE A 176 -3.34 -31.44 3.42
CA ILE A 176 -4.76 -31.79 3.31
C ILE A 176 -5.12 -32.20 1.89
N GLU A 177 -4.59 -31.56 0.86
CA GLU A 177 -4.85 -31.92 -0.55
C GLU A 177 -4.42 -33.36 -0.84
N LYS A 178 -3.33 -33.85 -0.21
CA LYS A 178 -2.91 -35.26 -0.33
C LYS A 178 -3.83 -36.22 0.42
N GLU A 179 -4.41 -35.78 1.54
CA GLU A 179 -5.25 -36.60 2.40
C GLU A 179 -6.71 -36.70 1.93
N SER A 180 -7.29 -35.59 1.44
CA SER A 180 -8.71 -35.48 1.10
C SER A 180 -9.00 -35.04 -0.34
N GLY A 181 -7.98 -34.63 -1.10
CA GLY A 181 -8.16 -34.06 -2.45
C GLY A 181 -8.64 -32.60 -2.47
N THR A 182 -8.79 -31.96 -1.30
CA THR A 182 -9.22 -30.55 -1.16
C THR A 182 -8.13 -29.74 -0.47
N ARG A 183 -7.92 -28.48 -0.87
CA ARG A 183 -6.90 -27.62 -0.23
C ARG A 183 -7.39 -26.92 1.03
N TRP A 184 -8.70 -26.73 1.17
CA TRP A 184 -9.28 -25.99 2.28
C TRP A 184 -9.64 -26.90 3.45
N VAL A 185 -9.14 -26.57 4.64
CA VAL A 185 -9.55 -27.18 5.92
C VAL A 185 -11.08 -27.14 6.04
N ARG A 186 -11.72 -28.32 6.08
CA ARG A 186 -13.18 -28.44 6.03
C ARG A 186 -13.90 -27.66 7.12
N SER A 187 -13.44 -27.74 8.37
CA SER A 187 -14.03 -27.04 9.51
C SER A 187 -14.03 -25.51 9.32
N ILE A 188 -12.94 -24.97 8.76
CA ILE A 188 -12.81 -23.55 8.46
C ILE A 188 -13.65 -23.17 7.25
N ARG A 189 -13.64 -23.97 6.17
CA ARG A 189 -14.49 -23.75 4.99
C ARG A 189 -15.97 -23.68 5.37
N ASP A 190 -16.46 -24.65 6.14
CA ASP A 190 -17.86 -24.73 6.55
C ASP A 190 -18.26 -23.50 7.40
N ARG A 191 -17.35 -22.99 8.25
CA ARG A 191 -17.53 -21.73 8.97
C ARG A 191 -17.67 -20.54 8.01
N PHE A 192 -16.75 -20.39 7.04
CA PHE A 192 -16.81 -19.30 6.07
C PHE A 192 -18.07 -19.33 5.22
N VAL A 193 -18.50 -20.52 4.79
CA VAL A 193 -19.76 -20.73 4.05
C VAL A 193 -20.96 -20.32 4.89
N SER A 194 -21.03 -20.76 6.16
CA SER A 194 -22.11 -20.38 7.08
C SER A 194 -22.16 -18.87 7.32
N GLN A 195 -21.01 -18.28 7.64
CA GLN A 195 -20.89 -16.85 7.95
C GLN A 195 -21.29 -15.98 6.74
N LEU A 196 -20.88 -16.39 5.53
CA LEU A 196 -21.22 -15.68 4.30
C LEU A 196 -22.69 -15.88 3.92
N GLY A 197 -23.27 -17.05 4.15
CA GLY A 197 -24.66 -17.37 3.83
C GLY A 197 -25.70 -16.70 4.74
N ARG A 198 -25.30 -16.19 5.92
CA ARG A 198 -26.20 -15.60 6.92
C ARG A 198 -26.01 -14.08 7.00
N PRO A 199 -26.98 -13.26 6.55
CA PRO A 199 -26.85 -11.81 6.57
C PRO A 199 -26.49 -11.20 7.93
N SER A 200 -26.99 -11.76 9.03
CA SER A 200 -26.69 -11.30 10.39
C SER A 200 -25.26 -11.60 10.86
N GLU A 201 -24.59 -12.56 10.23
CA GLU A 201 -23.23 -13.00 10.55
C GLU A 201 -22.19 -12.41 9.59
N ARG A 202 -22.63 -11.87 8.44
CA ARG A 202 -21.78 -11.10 7.53
C ARG A 202 -21.39 -9.76 8.14
N THR A 203 -20.42 -9.76 9.04
CA THR A 203 -19.88 -8.54 9.65
C THR A 203 -18.96 -7.81 8.66
N LEU A 204 -18.78 -6.51 8.85
CA LEU A 204 -17.88 -5.71 8.00
C LEU A 204 -16.44 -6.23 8.07
N GLU A 205 -15.96 -6.64 9.24
CA GLU A 205 -14.60 -7.15 9.45
C GLU A 205 -14.39 -8.49 8.75
N PHE A 206 -15.37 -9.39 8.82
CA PHE A 206 -15.35 -10.64 8.08
C PHE A 206 -15.19 -10.39 6.58
N LEU A 207 -16.01 -9.51 6.00
CA LEU A 207 -15.91 -9.20 4.57
C LEU A 207 -14.61 -8.50 4.20
N ALA A 208 -14.08 -7.62 5.05
CA ALA A 208 -12.76 -7.04 4.85
C ALA A 208 -11.66 -8.12 4.79
N VAL A 209 -11.73 -9.14 5.65
CA VAL A 209 -10.79 -10.26 5.62
C VAL A 209 -10.97 -11.11 4.38
N VAL A 210 -12.21 -11.43 3.98
CA VAL A 210 -12.50 -12.18 2.76
C VAL A 210 -11.94 -11.45 1.53
N GLY A 211 -12.17 -10.14 1.43
CA GLY A 211 -11.59 -9.31 0.36
C GLY A 211 -10.05 -9.29 0.39
N ARG A 212 -9.45 -9.05 1.57
CA ARG A 212 -7.99 -9.07 1.77
C ARG A 212 -7.36 -10.40 1.36
N CYS A 213 -8.06 -11.49 1.63
CA CYS A 213 -7.56 -12.84 1.38
C CYS A 213 -8.11 -13.45 0.09
N LEU A 214 -8.71 -12.65 -0.81
CA LEU A 214 -9.33 -13.15 -2.03
C LEU A 214 -8.37 -14.01 -2.88
N PRO A 215 -7.09 -13.64 -3.11
CA PRO A 215 -6.15 -14.50 -3.83
C PRO A 215 -5.89 -15.85 -3.14
N GLN A 216 -5.77 -15.85 -1.80
CA GLN A 216 -5.59 -17.05 -0.99
C GLN A 216 -6.83 -17.95 -1.08
N LEU A 217 -8.02 -17.37 -1.00
CA LEU A 217 -9.28 -18.10 -1.14
C LEU A 217 -9.40 -18.70 -2.55
N CYS A 218 -9.02 -17.99 -3.61
CA CYS A 218 -8.97 -18.55 -4.96
C CYS A 218 -7.99 -19.71 -5.09
N TYR A 219 -6.92 -19.75 -4.29
CA TYR A 219 -5.99 -20.89 -4.27
C TYR A 219 -6.59 -22.09 -3.53
N LEU A 220 -7.28 -21.83 -2.41
CA LEU A 220 -7.91 -22.86 -1.56
C LEU A 220 -9.14 -23.50 -2.23
N ASP A 221 -10.01 -22.70 -2.84
CA ASP A 221 -11.26 -23.13 -3.49
C ASP A 221 -11.75 -22.04 -4.46
N GLU A 222 -11.32 -22.12 -5.72
CA GLU A 222 -11.68 -21.16 -6.77
C GLU A 222 -13.17 -21.16 -7.11
N ASP A 223 -13.77 -22.35 -7.15
CA ASP A 223 -15.18 -22.53 -7.50
C ASP A 223 -16.05 -21.84 -6.43
N TRP A 224 -15.73 -22.04 -5.15
CA TRP A 224 -16.42 -21.35 -4.07
C TRP A 224 -16.33 -19.83 -4.19
N VAL A 225 -15.15 -19.27 -4.49
CA VAL A 225 -15.03 -17.81 -4.65
C VAL A 225 -15.91 -17.32 -5.79
N THR A 226 -15.86 -18.00 -6.94
CA THR A 226 -16.59 -17.60 -8.15
C THR A 226 -18.10 -17.69 -7.95
N GLU A 227 -18.59 -18.76 -7.32
CA GLU A 227 -20.01 -18.97 -7.00
C GLU A 227 -20.55 -17.98 -5.96
N ASN A 228 -19.68 -17.41 -5.11
CA ASN A 228 -20.07 -16.55 -4.00
C ASN A 228 -19.71 -15.08 -4.17
N LEU A 229 -19.29 -14.64 -5.37
CA LEU A 229 -18.90 -13.24 -5.62
C LEU A 229 -19.96 -12.22 -5.20
N ASP A 230 -21.23 -12.45 -5.52
CA ASP A 230 -22.34 -11.57 -5.12
C ASP A 230 -22.52 -11.49 -3.59
N ALA A 231 -22.13 -12.54 -2.86
CA ALA A 231 -22.21 -12.55 -1.41
C ALA A 231 -20.97 -11.90 -0.76
N ILE A 232 -19.79 -12.05 -1.38
CA ILE A 232 -18.53 -11.42 -0.96
C ILE A 232 -18.55 -9.92 -1.23
N PHE A 233 -19.07 -9.51 -2.39
CA PHE A 233 -19.19 -8.13 -2.85
C PHE A 233 -20.68 -7.75 -3.05
N PRO A 234 -21.45 -7.63 -1.95
CA PRO A 234 -22.90 -7.47 -2.03
C PRO A 234 -23.31 -6.13 -2.63
N ARG A 235 -23.83 -6.15 -3.87
CA ARG A 235 -24.20 -4.93 -4.59
C ARG A 235 -25.27 -4.08 -3.88
N GLY A 236 -26.22 -4.75 -3.23
CA GLY A 236 -27.31 -4.12 -2.49
C GLY A 236 -26.93 -3.54 -1.12
N ASP A 237 -25.70 -3.71 -0.67
CA ASP A 237 -25.24 -3.22 0.64
C ASP A 237 -23.89 -2.50 0.51
N GLU A 238 -23.96 -1.17 0.50
CA GLU A 238 -22.78 -0.31 0.27
C GLU A 238 -21.71 -0.50 1.34
N ASN A 239 -22.06 -0.61 2.63
CA ASN A 239 -21.07 -0.73 3.69
C ASN A 239 -20.31 -2.06 3.60
N HIS A 240 -21.03 -3.16 3.39
CA HIS A 240 -20.44 -4.49 3.25
C HIS A 240 -19.57 -4.60 2.00
N TRP A 241 -20.06 -4.09 0.87
CA TRP A 241 -19.29 -4.04 -0.37
C TRP A 241 -18.01 -3.20 -0.22
N ARG A 242 -18.12 -1.99 0.36
CA ARG A 242 -16.96 -1.12 0.61
C ARG A 242 -15.94 -1.81 1.51
N SER A 243 -16.39 -2.50 2.56
CA SER A 243 -15.51 -3.22 3.47
C SER A 243 -14.73 -4.32 2.76
N ALA A 244 -15.41 -5.15 1.98
CA ALA A 244 -14.78 -6.19 1.16
C ALA A 244 -13.77 -5.62 0.16
N PHE A 245 -14.19 -4.61 -0.62
CA PHE A 245 -13.34 -4.02 -1.66
C PHE A 245 -12.14 -3.28 -1.07
N ARG A 246 -12.31 -2.59 0.07
CA ARG A 246 -11.20 -1.98 0.83
C ARG A 246 -10.21 -3.02 1.31
N GLY A 247 -10.70 -4.14 1.85
CA GLY A 247 -9.88 -5.28 2.24
C GLY A 247 -9.02 -5.77 1.08
N TYR A 248 -9.65 -5.99 -0.07
CA TYR A 248 -8.99 -6.42 -1.30
C TYR A 248 -7.95 -5.41 -1.78
N ILE A 249 -8.36 -4.19 -2.13
CA ILE A 249 -7.49 -3.25 -2.85
C ILE A 249 -6.30 -2.76 -2.01
N ARG A 250 -6.42 -2.75 -0.68
CA ARG A 250 -5.35 -2.31 0.23
C ARG A 250 -4.36 -3.40 0.62
N TYR A 251 -4.82 -4.65 0.74
CA TYR A 251 -4.05 -5.69 1.43
C TYR A 251 -3.89 -6.99 0.65
N ALA A 252 -4.72 -7.23 -0.36
CA ALA A 252 -4.55 -8.43 -1.18
C ALA A 252 -3.25 -8.35 -1.97
N ALA A 253 -2.58 -9.49 -2.09
CA ALA A 253 -1.42 -9.59 -2.98
C ALA A 253 -1.87 -9.34 -4.44
N PRO A 254 -1.08 -8.62 -5.24
CA PRO A 254 -1.39 -8.41 -6.66
C PRO A 254 -1.65 -9.75 -7.37
N SER A 255 -2.82 -9.88 -7.98
CA SER A 255 -3.26 -11.10 -8.66
C SER A 255 -4.04 -10.72 -9.90
N ARG A 256 -3.48 -11.00 -11.09
CA ARG A 256 -4.15 -10.76 -12.37
C ARG A 256 -5.49 -11.50 -12.46
N LYS A 257 -5.54 -12.71 -11.89
CA LYS A 257 -6.75 -13.51 -11.83
C LYS A 257 -7.85 -12.82 -11.02
N CYS A 258 -7.54 -12.35 -9.81
CA CYS A 258 -8.51 -11.63 -8.98
C CYS A 258 -8.90 -10.30 -9.60
N TYR A 259 -7.96 -9.59 -10.24
CA TYR A 259 -8.26 -8.39 -11.01
C TYR A 259 -9.32 -8.67 -12.09
N ARG A 260 -9.11 -9.67 -12.94
CA ARG A 260 -10.08 -10.07 -13.98
C ARG A 260 -11.43 -10.45 -13.37
N LEU A 261 -11.42 -11.25 -12.31
CA LEU A 261 -12.63 -11.68 -11.62
C LEU A 261 -13.48 -10.49 -11.17
N LEU A 262 -12.87 -9.51 -10.50
CA LEU A 262 -13.57 -8.33 -9.99
C LEU A 262 -13.88 -7.29 -11.07
N ARG A 263 -13.09 -7.23 -12.15
CA ARG A 263 -13.40 -6.43 -13.33
C ARG A 263 -14.65 -6.96 -14.01
N ASP A 264 -14.69 -8.25 -14.29
CA ASP A 264 -15.79 -8.92 -14.99
C ASP A 264 -17.06 -8.89 -14.11
N HIS A 265 -16.89 -8.98 -12.78
CA HIS A 265 -17.95 -8.76 -11.79
C HIS A 265 -18.31 -7.28 -11.55
N ARG A 266 -17.72 -6.33 -12.30
CA ARG A 266 -18.02 -4.88 -12.25
C ARG A 266 -17.72 -4.16 -10.93
N ASP A 267 -17.01 -4.78 -10.00
CA ASP A 267 -16.63 -4.14 -8.74
C ASP A 267 -15.63 -3.00 -8.94
N TYR A 268 -14.69 -3.17 -9.87
CA TYR A 268 -13.75 -2.11 -10.25
C TYR A 268 -14.45 -0.89 -10.85
N SER A 269 -15.41 -1.11 -11.76
CA SER A 269 -16.21 -0.05 -12.39
C SER A 269 -17.01 0.74 -11.33
N ARG A 270 -17.66 0.03 -10.39
CA ARG A 270 -18.33 0.65 -9.25
C ARG A 270 -17.36 1.47 -8.39
N ALA A 271 -16.18 0.93 -8.10
CA ALA A 271 -15.18 1.57 -7.25
C ALA A 271 -14.67 2.91 -7.80
N LEU A 272 -14.70 3.13 -9.12
CA LEU A 272 -14.33 4.40 -9.74
C LEU A 272 -15.20 5.58 -9.28
N GLY A 273 -16.43 5.34 -8.80
CA GLY A 273 -17.32 6.38 -8.25
C GLY A 273 -17.62 6.25 -6.77
N ALA A 274 -17.22 5.16 -6.12
CA ALA A 274 -17.58 4.91 -4.73
C ALA A 274 -16.60 5.56 -3.74
N PHE A 275 -15.31 5.65 -4.06
CA PHE A 275 -14.26 6.02 -3.10
C PHE A 275 -13.74 7.45 -3.26
N ASP A 276 -14.63 8.41 -3.56
CA ASP A 276 -14.24 9.81 -3.69
C ASP A 276 -13.78 10.43 -2.36
N ASP A 277 -14.28 9.89 -1.26
CA ASP A 277 -13.95 10.20 0.14
C ASP A 277 -12.63 9.57 0.63
N ASP A 278 -12.10 8.56 -0.08
CA ASP A 278 -10.93 7.78 0.35
C ASP A 278 -9.78 7.89 -0.66
N HIS A 279 -8.89 8.85 -0.41
CA HIS A 279 -7.75 9.14 -1.29
C HIS A 279 -6.85 7.91 -1.50
N GLU A 280 -6.57 7.14 -0.45
CA GLU A 280 -5.65 6.01 -0.55
C GLU A 280 -6.26 4.85 -1.33
N VAL A 281 -7.55 4.54 -1.12
CA VAL A 281 -8.24 3.51 -1.90
C VAL A 281 -8.34 3.92 -3.37
N ARG A 282 -8.73 5.17 -3.66
CA ARG A 282 -8.77 5.68 -5.04
C ARG A 282 -7.40 5.61 -5.71
N LYS A 283 -6.34 5.95 -4.98
CA LYS A 283 -4.95 5.87 -5.47
C LYS A 283 -4.56 4.44 -5.84
N LEU A 284 -4.85 3.46 -4.97
CA LEU A 284 -4.54 2.05 -5.22
C LEU A 284 -5.39 1.47 -6.37
N LEU A 285 -6.67 1.83 -6.43
CA LEU A 285 -7.58 1.47 -7.53
C LEU A 285 -7.00 1.90 -8.87
N ILE A 286 -6.68 3.19 -9.02
CA ILE A 286 -6.15 3.74 -10.28
C ILE A 286 -4.79 3.13 -10.60
N ALA A 287 -3.91 2.98 -9.60
CA ALA A 287 -2.62 2.33 -9.79
C ALA A 287 -2.77 0.90 -10.32
N SER A 288 -3.75 0.13 -9.82
CA SER A 288 -4.01 -1.23 -10.31
C SER A 288 -4.49 -1.26 -11.77
N ILE A 289 -5.41 -0.36 -12.17
CA ILE A 289 -5.85 -0.22 -13.57
C ILE A 289 -4.68 0.16 -14.48
N CYS A 290 -3.84 1.12 -14.05
CA CYS A 290 -2.65 1.51 -14.79
C CYS A 290 -1.64 0.36 -14.94
N ARG A 291 -1.50 -0.47 -13.89
CA ARG A 291 -0.59 -1.62 -13.93
C ARG A 291 -1.07 -2.66 -14.93
N GLU A 292 -2.38 -2.93 -14.97
CA GLU A 292 -2.95 -3.89 -15.90
C GLU A 292 -3.00 -3.35 -17.34
N TYR A 293 -3.11 -2.05 -17.54
CA TYR A 293 -2.84 -1.41 -18.83
C TYR A 293 -1.41 -1.68 -19.32
N LEU A 294 -0.40 -1.42 -18.47
CA LEU A 294 1.00 -1.70 -18.83
C LEU A 294 1.27 -3.19 -19.10
N ASN A 295 0.48 -4.09 -18.49
CA ASN A 295 0.55 -5.53 -18.71
C ASN A 295 -0.26 -6.02 -19.93
N ALA A 296 -0.87 -5.12 -20.72
CA ALA A 296 -1.74 -5.45 -21.86
C ALA A 296 -3.04 -6.21 -21.50
N GLU A 297 -3.53 -6.07 -20.26
CA GLU A 297 -4.84 -6.58 -19.84
C GLU A 297 -5.95 -5.54 -20.03
N GLU A 298 -5.59 -4.28 -20.21
CA GLU A 298 -6.48 -3.15 -20.52
C GLU A 298 -6.00 -2.44 -21.78
N GLU A 299 -6.93 -1.84 -22.52
CA GLU A 299 -6.66 -1.05 -23.73
C GLU A 299 -7.39 0.29 -23.70
N ILE A 300 -6.75 1.34 -24.21
CA ILE A 300 -7.33 2.70 -24.22
C ILE A 300 -8.55 2.78 -25.14
N ASP A 301 -8.49 2.09 -26.27
CA ASP A 301 -9.50 2.17 -27.33
C ASP A 301 -10.59 1.09 -27.21
N ASP A 302 -10.57 0.30 -26.13
CA ASP A 302 -11.63 -0.66 -25.81
C ASP A 302 -12.65 -0.02 -24.85
N PRO A 303 -13.88 0.31 -25.31
CA PRO A 303 -14.92 0.90 -24.45
C PRO A 303 -15.33 -0.01 -23.28
N GLY A 304 -15.03 -1.30 -23.35
CA GLY A 304 -15.27 -2.25 -22.26
C GLY A 304 -14.20 -2.22 -21.16
N SER A 305 -13.08 -1.55 -21.38
CA SER A 305 -11.94 -1.52 -20.47
C SER A 305 -12.15 -0.55 -19.30
N LEU A 306 -11.59 -0.88 -18.14
CA LEU A 306 -11.61 -0.01 -16.97
C LEU A 306 -10.77 1.24 -17.19
N LEU A 307 -9.73 1.17 -18.03
CA LEU A 307 -8.97 2.34 -18.41
C LEU A 307 -9.84 3.30 -19.24
N SER A 308 -10.60 2.81 -20.22
CA SER A 308 -11.51 3.66 -21.01
C SER A 308 -12.56 4.29 -20.11
N GLU A 309 -13.15 3.53 -19.19
CA GLU A 309 -14.12 4.08 -18.23
C GLU A 309 -13.50 5.18 -17.34
N LEU A 310 -12.29 4.94 -16.81
CA LEU A 310 -11.54 5.90 -15.99
C LEU A 310 -11.32 7.22 -16.75
N ILE A 311 -10.90 7.15 -18.02
CA ILE A 311 -10.54 8.32 -18.79
C ILE A 311 -11.77 9.06 -19.36
N GLU A 312 -12.85 8.34 -19.68
CA GLU A 312 -14.12 8.91 -20.13
C GLU A 312 -14.83 9.70 -19.04
N ARG A 313 -14.79 9.22 -17.78
CA ARG A 313 -15.30 9.94 -16.60
C ARG A 313 -14.72 11.35 -16.48
N GLY A 314 -13.48 11.54 -16.93
CA GLY A 314 -12.85 12.87 -17.01
C GLY A 314 -12.56 13.53 -15.66
N ASP A 315 -12.61 12.78 -14.55
CA ASP A 315 -12.27 13.31 -13.23
C ASP A 315 -10.77 13.67 -13.16
N LEU A 316 -10.48 14.95 -12.97
CA LEU A 316 -9.11 15.47 -13.02
C LEU A 316 -8.23 14.94 -11.89
N LYS A 317 -8.79 14.60 -10.72
CA LYS A 317 -8.02 13.97 -9.63
C LYS A 317 -7.64 12.55 -10.01
N GLN A 318 -8.54 11.82 -10.65
CA GLN A 318 -8.28 10.46 -11.13
C GLN A 318 -7.23 10.46 -12.24
N ILE A 319 -7.32 11.36 -13.22
CA ILE A 319 -6.29 11.51 -14.27
C ILE A 319 -4.93 11.92 -13.68
N SER A 320 -4.91 12.86 -12.73
CA SER A 320 -3.67 13.23 -12.02
C SER A 320 -3.03 12.01 -11.32
N THR A 321 -3.86 11.16 -10.72
CA THR A 321 -3.42 9.94 -10.03
C THR A 321 -2.87 8.91 -11.00
N MET A 322 -3.48 8.77 -12.19
CA MET A 322 -2.97 7.92 -13.27
C MET A 322 -1.59 8.38 -13.75
N ILE A 323 -1.41 9.68 -14.00
CA ILE A 323 -0.11 10.26 -14.40
C ILE A 323 0.96 9.97 -13.34
N TRP A 324 0.61 10.16 -12.06
CA TRP A 324 1.49 9.86 -10.94
C TRP A 324 1.83 8.36 -10.86
N ALA A 325 0.85 7.46 -11.04
CA ALA A 325 1.05 6.02 -10.93
C ALA A 325 2.03 5.49 -11.99
N ILE A 326 1.88 5.92 -13.25
CA ILE A 326 2.80 5.55 -14.34
C ILE A 326 4.22 6.05 -14.04
N TRP A 327 4.36 7.29 -13.60
CA TRP A 327 5.66 7.84 -13.19
C TRP A 327 6.27 7.07 -12.01
N TYR A 328 5.45 6.72 -11.01
CA TYR A 328 5.86 5.97 -9.84
C TYR A 328 6.38 4.58 -10.22
N PHE A 329 5.70 3.87 -11.14
CA PHE A 329 6.14 2.55 -11.59
C PHE A 329 7.53 2.59 -12.23
N ASN A 330 7.76 3.51 -13.16
CA ASN A 330 9.06 3.66 -13.82
C ASN A 330 10.22 3.94 -12.84
N ARG A 331 9.94 4.61 -11.72
CA ARG A 331 10.94 4.94 -10.68
C ARG A 331 11.35 3.73 -9.85
N HIS A 332 10.48 2.74 -9.71
CA HIS A 332 10.73 1.53 -8.94
C HIS A 332 11.20 0.38 -9.83
N ASP A 333 10.58 0.22 -10.99
CA ASP A 333 10.94 -0.78 -12.01
C ASP A 333 10.93 -0.12 -13.39
N LEU A 334 12.08 -0.05 -14.05
CA LEU A 334 12.20 0.55 -15.37
C LEU A 334 11.26 -0.15 -16.36
N LEU A 335 10.46 0.64 -17.07
CA LEU A 335 9.51 0.10 -18.03
C LEU A 335 10.24 -0.48 -19.25
N ASN A 336 9.78 -1.63 -19.74
CA ASN A 336 10.30 -2.23 -20.98
C ASN A 336 9.79 -1.47 -22.23
N ALA A 337 10.30 -1.83 -23.41
CA ALA A 337 9.96 -1.14 -24.66
C ALA A 337 8.46 -1.15 -24.99
N GLU A 338 7.77 -2.28 -24.75
CA GLU A 338 6.34 -2.42 -24.99
C GLU A 338 5.52 -1.52 -24.04
N MET A 339 5.86 -1.53 -22.76
CA MET A 339 5.28 -0.65 -21.75
C MET A 339 5.50 0.82 -22.08
N LYS A 340 6.71 1.21 -22.52
CA LYS A 340 7.00 2.58 -22.99
C LYS A 340 6.11 2.97 -24.17
N GLY A 341 5.88 2.06 -25.11
CA GLY A 341 4.95 2.25 -26.23
C GLY A 341 3.51 2.54 -25.77
N LYS A 342 3.03 1.78 -24.78
CA LYS A 342 1.73 2.02 -24.14
C LYS A 342 1.67 3.37 -23.42
N VAL A 343 2.69 3.73 -22.63
CA VAL A 343 2.77 5.07 -22.00
C VAL A 343 2.70 6.18 -23.06
N LYS A 344 3.39 6.02 -24.21
CA LYS A 344 3.34 7.01 -25.29
C LYS A 344 1.93 7.14 -25.89
N ALA A 345 1.22 6.02 -26.09
CA ALA A 345 -0.15 6.02 -26.57
C ALA A 345 -1.09 6.75 -25.59
N LEU A 346 -0.97 6.45 -24.29
CA LEU A 346 -1.70 7.13 -23.23
C LEU A 346 -1.37 8.63 -23.20
N TRP A 347 -0.11 9.00 -23.40
CA TRP A 347 0.32 10.41 -23.41
C TRP A 347 -0.38 11.15 -24.53
N ARG A 348 -0.35 10.61 -25.74
CA ARG A 348 -1.06 11.18 -26.89
C ARG A 348 -2.54 11.41 -26.61
N TRP A 349 -3.20 10.42 -26.02
CA TRP A 349 -4.62 10.52 -25.67
C TRP A 349 -4.89 11.68 -24.70
N ILE A 350 -4.10 11.79 -23.62
CA ILE A 350 -4.26 12.86 -22.63
C ILE A 350 -3.96 14.23 -23.28
N MET A 351 -2.93 14.34 -24.11
CA MET A 351 -2.62 15.59 -24.81
C MET A 351 -3.76 16.03 -25.71
N ASN A 352 -4.32 15.13 -26.52
CA ASN A 352 -5.42 15.43 -27.42
C ASN A 352 -6.70 15.87 -26.69
N ARG A 353 -6.88 15.45 -25.43
CA ARG A 353 -8.05 15.83 -24.63
C ARG A 353 -7.87 17.12 -23.85
N TYR A 354 -6.69 17.33 -23.26
CA TYR A 354 -6.46 18.38 -22.28
C TYR A 354 -5.67 19.59 -22.80
N ALA A 355 -4.99 19.47 -23.94
CA ALA A 355 -4.20 20.55 -24.54
C ALA A 355 -4.95 21.34 -25.65
N VAL A 356 -6.27 21.15 -25.79
CA VAL A 356 -7.08 21.78 -26.83
C VAL A 356 -7.86 22.97 -26.27
N GLY A 357 -7.89 24.06 -27.04
CA GLY A 357 -8.61 25.30 -26.69
C GLY A 357 -7.94 26.07 -25.55
N ASP A 358 -8.72 26.91 -24.89
CA ASP A 358 -8.24 27.64 -23.71
C ASP A 358 -8.05 26.67 -22.53
N VAL A 359 -6.80 26.55 -22.07
CA VAL A 359 -6.42 25.61 -21.02
C VAL A 359 -6.72 26.20 -19.64
N GLU A 360 -7.85 25.78 -19.07
CA GLU A 360 -8.28 26.12 -17.71
C GLU A 360 -7.29 25.66 -16.63
N PRO A 361 -7.21 26.34 -15.47
CA PRO A 361 -6.21 26.07 -14.42
C PRO A 361 -6.09 24.60 -13.99
N ASP A 362 -7.20 23.86 -13.90
CA ASP A 362 -7.14 22.46 -13.50
C ASP A 362 -6.60 21.55 -14.61
N LYS A 363 -6.85 21.86 -15.89
CA LYS A 363 -6.21 21.18 -17.02
C LYS A 363 -4.71 21.48 -17.09
N GLN A 364 -4.29 22.70 -16.70
CA GLN A 364 -2.87 23.05 -16.62
C GLN A 364 -2.11 22.14 -15.63
N LYS A 365 -2.75 21.74 -14.51
CA LYS A 365 -2.15 20.80 -13.55
C LYS A 365 -1.91 19.42 -14.17
N ILE A 366 -2.85 18.94 -14.98
CA ILE A 366 -2.71 17.68 -15.74
C ILE A 366 -1.51 17.77 -16.69
N LEU A 367 -1.48 18.80 -17.53
CA LEU A 367 -0.41 19.01 -18.51
C LEU A 367 0.96 19.19 -17.85
N ALA A 368 1.02 19.87 -16.70
CA ALA A 368 2.22 20.00 -15.89
C ALA A 368 2.70 18.64 -15.37
N GLY A 369 1.78 17.79 -14.93
CA GLY A 369 2.08 16.43 -14.45
C GLY A 369 2.73 15.56 -15.52
N LEU A 370 2.26 15.65 -16.77
CA LEU A 370 2.78 14.88 -17.91
C LEU A 370 4.25 15.17 -18.21
N PHE A 371 4.77 16.34 -17.83
CA PHE A 371 6.19 16.65 -18.01
C PHE A 371 7.09 15.59 -17.37
N ASN A 372 6.65 14.98 -16.26
CA ASN A 372 7.43 13.93 -15.57
C ASN A 372 7.64 12.66 -16.40
N TRP A 373 6.79 12.41 -17.41
CA TRP A 373 6.92 11.25 -18.28
C TRP A 373 8.13 11.32 -19.20
N ILE A 374 8.79 12.48 -19.32
CA ILE A 374 10.11 12.58 -19.95
C ILE A 374 11.12 11.57 -19.37
N SER A 375 11.01 11.25 -18.07
CA SER A 375 11.89 10.31 -17.37
C SER A 375 11.70 8.84 -17.75
N ILE A 376 10.63 8.53 -18.48
CA ILE A 376 10.29 7.17 -18.93
C ILE A 376 11.01 6.84 -20.25
N PHE A 377 11.32 7.85 -21.06
CA PHE A 377 11.85 7.65 -22.40
C PHE A 377 13.34 8.03 -22.47
N ASP A 378 14.12 7.15 -23.09
CA ASP A 378 15.55 7.36 -23.30
C ASP A 378 15.78 8.46 -24.35
N GLU A 379 14.93 8.48 -25.38
CA GLU A 379 14.94 9.45 -26.47
C GLU A 379 13.62 10.22 -26.55
N ILE A 380 13.70 11.47 -27.02
CA ILE A 380 12.55 12.34 -27.23
C ILE A 380 12.41 12.60 -28.74
N ASP A 381 11.51 11.86 -29.36
CA ASP A 381 11.09 12.11 -30.73
C ASP A 381 10.32 13.43 -30.88
N ASP A 382 10.02 13.78 -32.12
CA ASP A 382 9.44 15.08 -32.43
C ASP A 382 8.01 15.24 -31.90
N GLU A 383 7.25 14.15 -31.82
CA GLU A 383 5.89 14.18 -31.29
C GLU A 383 5.89 14.43 -29.78
N MET A 384 6.72 13.69 -29.03
CA MET A 384 6.93 13.91 -27.60
C MET A 384 7.49 15.31 -27.33
N TYR A 385 8.34 15.81 -28.23
CA TYR A 385 8.89 17.15 -28.11
C TYR A 385 7.81 18.23 -28.20
N GLU A 386 6.86 18.12 -29.14
CA GLU A 386 5.71 19.03 -29.22
C GLU A 386 4.86 18.99 -27.94
N TRP A 387 4.64 17.80 -27.37
CA TRP A 387 3.89 17.66 -26.12
C TRP A 387 4.63 18.30 -24.94
N LEU A 388 5.94 18.12 -24.87
CA LEU A 388 6.77 18.70 -23.81
C LEU A 388 6.78 20.22 -23.84
N LYS A 389 6.71 20.85 -25.03
CA LYS A 389 6.58 22.32 -25.14
C LYS A 389 5.32 22.82 -24.44
N ILE A 390 4.20 22.14 -24.65
CA ILE A 390 2.93 22.47 -24.00
C ILE A 390 3.03 22.26 -22.49
N SER A 391 3.50 21.09 -22.05
CA SER A 391 3.67 20.79 -20.62
C SER A 391 4.61 21.76 -19.91
N ALA A 392 5.74 22.14 -20.54
CA ALA A 392 6.74 23.06 -20.01
C ALA A 392 6.16 24.43 -19.65
N ALA A 393 5.15 24.90 -20.39
CA ALA A 393 4.46 26.16 -20.09
C ALA A 393 3.74 26.14 -18.73
N TYR A 394 3.32 24.96 -18.26
CA TYR A 394 2.49 24.79 -17.08
C TYR A 394 3.19 24.13 -15.89
N VAL A 395 4.46 23.72 -16.01
CA VAL A 395 5.18 22.90 -15.01
C VAL A 395 5.02 23.40 -13.57
N ARG A 396 5.03 24.72 -13.34
CA ARG A 396 4.85 25.34 -12.00
C ARG A 396 3.56 24.94 -11.30
N ASN A 397 2.51 24.61 -12.06
CA ASN A 397 1.21 24.19 -11.53
C ASN A 397 1.21 22.72 -11.08
N GLY A 398 2.26 21.95 -11.40
CA GLY A 398 2.42 20.56 -11.03
C GLY A 398 3.33 20.35 -9.82
N VAL A 399 3.08 19.25 -9.10
CA VAL A 399 3.93 18.78 -7.98
C VAL A 399 5.34 18.39 -8.46
N GLY A 400 5.51 18.13 -9.76
CA GLY A 400 6.80 17.81 -10.40
C GLY A 400 7.68 19.01 -10.75
N SER A 401 7.27 20.25 -10.44
CA SER A 401 8.02 21.46 -10.76
C SER A 401 9.44 21.52 -10.19
N LEU A 402 9.69 20.80 -9.10
CA LEU A 402 11.01 20.70 -8.44
C LEU A 402 11.98 19.73 -9.13
N ARG A 403 11.58 19.09 -10.22
CA ARG A 403 12.42 18.15 -10.99
C ARG A 403 12.61 18.59 -12.43
N PHE A 404 12.28 19.84 -12.76
CA PHE A 404 12.20 20.29 -14.14
C PHE A 404 13.57 20.23 -14.83
N PHE A 405 14.61 20.81 -14.20
CA PHE A 405 15.97 20.78 -14.71
C PHE A 405 16.71 19.48 -14.40
N ASP A 406 16.25 18.69 -13.43
CA ASP A 406 16.79 17.34 -13.17
C ASP A 406 16.67 16.46 -14.41
N TYR A 407 15.51 16.49 -15.07
CA TYR A 407 15.29 15.69 -16.27
C TYR A 407 16.14 16.13 -17.47
N PHE A 408 16.70 17.33 -17.44
CA PHE A 408 17.54 17.85 -18.53
C PHE A 408 19.03 17.61 -18.34
N GLN A 409 19.47 17.10 -17.18
CA GLN A 409 20.89 17.00 -16.83
C GLN A 409 21.74 16.22 -17.83
N GLU A 410 21.25 15.10 -18.33
CA GLU A 410 21.97 14.31 -19.34
C GLU A 410 21.54 14.71 -20.76
N ARG A 411 20.28 15.09 -20.92
CA ARG A 411 19.68 15.44 -22.23
C ARG A 411 20.26 16.71 -22.84
N VAL A 412 20.75 17.65 -22.03
CA VAL A 412 21.36 18.89 -22.52
C VAL A 412 22.64 18.65 -23.32
N GLU A 413 23.37 17.56 -23.05
CA GLU A 413 24.58 17.21 -23.81
C GLU A 413 24.23 16.66 -25.20
N VAL A 414 23.10 15.95 -25.32
CA VAL A 414 22.65 15.30 -26.56
C VAL A 414 21.83 16.25 -27.44
N ALA A 415 20.91 17.00 -26.83
CA ALA A 415 19.97 17.88 -27.53
C ALA A 415 19.88 19.27 -26.87
N PRO A 416 20.99 20.04 -26.84
CA PRO A 416 21.06 21.34 -26.16
C PRO A 416 20.02 22.33 -26.70
N GLY A 417 19.78 22.33 -28.01
CA GLY A 417 18.76 23.19 -28.63
C GLY A 417 17.35 22.92 -28.08
N LYS A 418 16.94 21.65 -28.00
CA LYS A 418 15.62 21.23 -27.48
C LYS A 418 15.46 21.63 -26.00
N VAL A 419 16.50 21.39 -25.17
CA VAL A 419 16.51 21.78 -23.75
C VAL A 419 16.42 23.30 -23.56
N ALA A 420 17.14 24.08 -24.37
CA ALA A 420 17.11 25.53 -24.30
C ALA A 420 15.71 26.09 -24.60
N GLU A 421 15.04 25.54 -25.61
CA GLU A 421 13.70 25.98 -26.00
C GLU A 421 12.66 25.65 -24.91
N LEU A 422 12.65 24.42 -24.37
CA LEU A 422 11.76 24.05 -23.26
C LEU A 422 11.98 24.94 -22.03
N THR A 423 13.24 25.26 -21.72
CA THR A 423 13.59 26.17 -20.61
C THR A 423 13.04 27.57 -20.86
N LEU A 424 13.19 28.09 -22.08
CA LEU A 424 12.66 29.41 -22.47
C LEU A 424 11.13 29.46 -22.42
N ILE A 425 10.43 28.40 -22.87
CA ILE A 425 8.97 28.32 -22.79
C ILE A 425 8.52 28.42 -21.33
N ASN A 426 9.16 27.67 -20.42
CA ASN A 426 8.85 27.73 -19.00
C ASN A 426 9.12 29.14 -18.42
N SER A 427 10.28 29.74 -18.72
CA SER A 427 10.62 31.10 -18.26
C SER A 427 9.68 32.19 -18.80
N ASN A 428 9.26 32.10 -20.06
CA ASN A 428 8.30 33.03 -20.68
C ASN A 428 6.96 33.08 -19.95
N MET A 429 6.54 31.95 -19.36
CA MET A 429 5.32 31.86 -18.55
C MET A 429 5.49 32.45 -17.14
N GLY A 430 6.63 33.07 -16.84
CA GLY A 430 6.96 33.61 -15.53
C GLY A 430 7.38 32.54 -14.52
N ASN A 431 7.60 31.29 -14.97
CA ASN A 431 8.01 30.19 -14.11
C ASN A 431 9.53 30.23 -13.91
N HIS A 432 9.95 30.96 -12.88
CA HIS A 432 11.33 30.96 -12.42
C HIS A 432 11.44 30.03 -11.21
N LEU A 433 12.27 28.99 -11.33
CA LEU A 433 12.39 27.91 -10.34
C LEU A 433 13.69 28.11 -9.52
N PRO A 434 13.64 28.85 -8.39
CA PRO A 434 14.85 29.22 -7.64
C PRO A 434 15.58 28.04 -6.98
N TYR A 435 14.86 26.96 -6.69
CA TYR A 435 15.38 25.82 -5.94
C TYR A 435 16.32 24.90 -6.76
N GLU A 436 16.48 25.16 -8.06
CA GLU A 436 17.26 24.33 -8.98
C GLU A 436 18.48 25.06 -9.57
N GLU A 437 19.01 26.06 -8.85
CA GLU A 437 20.15 26.89 -9.30
C GLU A 437 21.32 26.06 -9.86
N LYS A 438 21.74 25.01 -9.14
CA LYS A 438 22.88 24.17 -9.56
C LYS A 438 22.62 23.49 -10.90
N HIS A 439 21.42 22.95 -11.08
CA HIS A 439 21.01 22.24 -12.29
C HIS A 439 20.87 23.20 -13.47
N LEU A 440 20.24 24.36 -13.26
CA LEU A 440 20.10 25.39 -14.28
C LEU A 440 21.45 26.00 -14.70
N ARG A 441 22.35 26.30 -13.75
CA ARG A 441 23.71 26.76 -14.05
C ARG A 441 24.44 25.79 -14.98
N ARG A 442 24.38 24.49 -14.68
CA ARG A 442 24.99 23.46 -15.51
C ARG A 442 24.38 23.44 -16.91
N ILE A 443 23.05 23.51 -17.02
CA ILE A 443 22.37 23.55 -18.32
C ILE A 443 22.87 24.76 -19.12
N VAL A 444 22.85 25.96 -18.55
CA VAL A 444 23.29 27.19 -19.24
C VAL A 444 24.76 27.10 -19.67
N ASP A 445 25.64 26.53 -18.84
CA ASP A 445 27.05 26.30 -19.21
C ASP A 445 27.22 25.33 -20.38
N VAL A 446 26.39 24.28 -20.46
CA VAL A 446 26.38 23.39 -21.63
C VAL A 446 25.87 24.15 -22.86
N LEU A 447 24.81 24.94 -22.74
CA LEU A 447 24.24 25.69 -23.86
C LEU A 447 25.26 26.64 -24.51
N TYR A 448 26.05 27.36 -23.72
CA TYR A 448 27.14 28.18 -24.27
C TYR A 448 28.19 27.35 -24.99
N ARG A 449 28.64 26.25 -24.39
CA ARG A 449 29.65 25.34 -25.00
C ARG A 449 29.15 24.67 -26.28
N SER A 450 27.84 24.44 -26.39
CA SER A 450 27.21 23.80 -27.54
C SER A 450 26.71 24.78 -28.61
N GLY A 451 27.18 26.03 -28.60
CA GLY A 451 26.86 27.04 -29.63
C GLY A 451 25.45 27.63 -29.55
N GLN A 452 24.68 27.36 -28.48
CA GLN A 452 23.33 27.90 -28.25
C GLN A 452 23.37 29.27 -27.55
N LYS A 453 24.35 30.11 -27.90
CA LYS A 453 24.67 31.37 -27.20
C LYS A 453 23.44 32.27 -27.04
N GLU A 454 22.75 32.58 -28.13
CA GLU A 454 21.57 33.47 -28.09
C GLU A 454 20.46 32.96 -27.17
N ARG A 455 20.24 31.64 -27.13
CA ARG A 455 19.23 31.04 -26.24
C ARG A 455 19.69 31.08 -24.79
N ALA A 456 20.96 30.81 -24.52
CA ALA A 456 21.55 30.90 -23.18
C ALA A 456 21.50 32.33 -22.63
N ASP A 457 21.81 33.33 -23.45
CA ASP A 457 21.71 34.74 -23.11
C ASP A 457 20.27 35.13 -22.73
N ARG A 458 19.29 34.69 -23.51
CA ARG A 458 17.87 34.92 -23.21
C ARG A 458 17.47 34.29 -21.87
N ILE A 459 17.88 33.06 -21.58
CA ILE A 459 17.61 32.41 -20.28
C ILE A 459 18.21 33.23 -19.13
N CYS A 460 19.48 33.64 -19.26
CA CYS A 460 20.13 34.49 -18.25
C CYS A 460 19.36 35.79 -18.01
N ASN A 461 18.93 36.44 -19.09
CA ASN A 461 18.18 37.69 -19.02
C ASN A 461 16.80 37.53 -18.38
N PHE A 462 16.09 36.44 -18.66
CA PHE A 462 14.81 36.14 -17.99
C PHE A 462 14.98 36.00 -16.48
N TYR A 463 15.94 35.19 -16.04
CA TYR A 463 16.20 34.99 -14.62
C TYR A 463 16.67 36.27 -13.93
N LEU A 464 17.53 37.07 -14.58
CA LEU A 464 17.95 38.37 -14.06
C LEU A 464 16.78 39.35 -13.93
N ALA A 465 15.91 39.42 -14.94
CA ALA A 465 14.71 40.26 -14.91
C ALA A 465 13.73 39.85 -13.80
N ALA A 466 13.69 38.56 -13.45
CA ALA A 466 12.92 38.03 -12.33
C ALA A 466 13.60 38.17 -10.96
N GLY A 467 14.77 38.82 -10.91
CA GLY A 467 15.50 39.10 -9.66
C GLY A 467 16.51 38.03 -9.25
N TYR A 468 16.80 37.04 -10.10
CA TYR A 468 17.78 35.99 -9.84
C TYR A 468 19.12 36.28 -10.53
N ASP A 469 20.16 36.57 -9.75
CA ASP A 469 21.46 36.99 -10.27
C ASP A 469 22.48 35.84 -10.41
N TYR A 470 22.12 34.63 -10.00
CA TYR A 470 23.05 33.51 -9.97
C TYR A 470 23.62 33.16 -11.35
N LEU A 471 22.90 33.41 -12.45
CA LEU A 471 23.42 33.20 -13.82
C LEU A 471 24.38 34.30 -14.31
N ARG A 472 24.50 35.45 -13.60
CA ARG A 472 25.30 36.60 -14.05
C ARG A 472 26.76 36.26 -14.35
N LYS A 473 27.41 35.49 -13.47
CA LYS A 473 28.81 35.08 -13.67
C LYS A 473 29.00 34.24 -14.93
N ILE A 474 28.05 33.36 -15.23
CA ILE A 474 28.08 32.53 -16.44
C ILE A 474 27.87 33.40 -17.67
N TYR A 475 26.90 34.32 -17.62
CA TYR A 475 26.63 35.28 -18.70
C TYR A 475 27.86 36.15 -19.02
N SER A 476 28.46 36.80 -18.01
CA SER A 476 29.63 37.67 -18.19
C SER A 476 30.81 36.95 -18.81
N ARG A 477 31.10 35.71 -18.35
CA ARG A 477 32.20 34.89 -18.87
C ARG A 477 32.07 34.58 -20.38
N ASN A 478 30.85 34.53 -20.91
CA ASN A 478 30.58 34.12 -22.29
C ASN A 478 30.22 35.31 -23.22
N ASN A 479 30.22 36.55 -22.70
CA ASN A 479 29.82 37.76 -23.43
C ASN A 479 30.85 38.90 -23.36
N ASP A 480 32.06 38.63 -22.87
CA ASP A 480 33.14 39.64 -22.73
C ASP A 480 32.69 40.90 -21.96
N VAL A 481 31.76 40.72 -21.01
CA VAL A 481 31.29 41.80 -20.14
C VAL A 481 32.11 41.75 -18.86
N ALA A 482 32.94 42.78 -18.62
CA ALA A 482 33.69 42.92 -17.37
C ALA A 482 32.72 43.00 -16.17
N LEU A 483 32.99 42.18 -15.15
CA LEU A 483 32.17 42.02 -13.93
C LEU A 483 32.19 43.26 -13.02
#